data_AF-A0A957TPB5-F1
#
_entry.id   AF-A0A957TPB5-F1
#
_cell.length_a   1.000
_cell.length_b   1.000
_cell.length_c   1.000
_cell.angle_alpha   90.00
_cell.angle_beta   90.00
_cell.angle_gamma   90.00
#
_symmetry.space_group_name_H-M   'P 1'
#
loop_
_entity.id
_entity.type
_entity.pdbx_description
1 polymer ?
#
loop_
_entity_poly.entity_id
_entity_poly.type
_entity_poly.pdbx_seq_one_letter_code
_entity_poly.pdbx_strand_id
1 'polypeptide(L)' 'MPLDQRTAVVLFDVEGYSYNEIADITGVSLGTVKSRINRGRVRVRDFLNDHSVLAVGQSTH' A
#
# COMPACT_ATOMS: atom_id res chain seq x y z
N MET A 1 0.47 5.80 8.24
CA MET A 1 -0.50 5.62 7.14
C MET A 1 -1.92 5.49 7.71
N PRO A 2 -2.92 6.21 7.18
CA PRO A 2 -4.34 6.09 7.56
C PRO A 2 -4.91 4.67 7.42
N LEU A 3 -5.88 4.30 8.27
CA LEU A 3 -6.45 2.95 8.30
C LEU A 3 -7.10 2.58 6.95
N ASP A 4 -7.86 3.49 6.37
CA ASP A 4 -8.58 3.25 5.12
C ASP A 4 -7.65 2.95 3.92
N GLN A 5 -6.47 3.59 3.90
CA GLN A 5 -5.42 3.32 2.91
C GLN A 5 -4.72 1.99 3.19
N ARG A 6 -4.44 1.69 4.46
CA ARG A 6 -3.86 0.40 4.87
C ARG A 6 -4.78 -0.75 4.47
N THR A 7 -6.06 -0.67 4.81
CA THR A 7 -7.06 -1.70 4.49
C THR A 7 -7.13 -1.92 2.98
N ALA A 8 -7.22 -0.85 2.18
CA ALA A 8 -7.28 -0.98 0.73
C ALA A 8 -6.01 -1.61 0.13
N VAL A 9 -4.82 -1.26 0.65
CA VAL A 9 -3.56 -1.88 0.21
C VAL A 9 -3.50 -3.36 0.59
N VAL A 10 -3.86 -3.73 1.82
CA VAL A 10 -3.85 -5.14 2.27
C VAL A 10 -4.80 -5.97 1.42
N LEU A 11 -6.04 -5.52 1.25
CA LEU A 11 -7.02 -6.25 0.45
C LEU A 11 -6.58 -6.43 -1.01
N PHE A 12 -5.88 -5.45 -1.60
CA PHE A 12 -5.45 -5.54 -2.99
C PHE A 12 -4.12 -6.29 -3.16
N ASP A 13 -3.06 -5.84 -2.48
CA ASP A 13 -1.69 -6.31 -2.69
C ASP A 13 -1.37 -7.61 -1.93
N VAL A 14 -2.09 -7.90 -0.84
CA VAL A 14 -1.84 -9.09 0.00
C VAL A 14 -2.92 -10.15 -0.22
N GLU A 15 -4.20 -9.77 -0.15
CA GLU A 15 -5.32 -10.72 -0.28
C GLU A 15 -5.75 -10.96 -1.73
N GLY A 16 -5.34 -10.10 -2.68
CA GLY A 16 -5.59 -10.30 -4.11
C GLY A 16 -6.99 -9.92 -4.61
N TYR A 17 -7.79 -9.19 -3.82
CA TYR A 17 -9.11 -8.72 -4.27
C TYR A 17 -9.01 -7.69 -5.39
N SER A 18 -9.98 -7.73 -6.31
CA SER A 18 -10.13 -6.72 -7.36
C SER A 18 -10.62 -5.38 -6.79
N TYR A 19 -10.47 -4.29 -7.56
CA TYR A 19 -10.97 -2.98 -7.15
C TYR A 19 -12.48 -2.95 -6.88
N ASN A 20 -13.28 -3.73 -7.63
CA ASN A 20 -14.73 -3.79 -7.44
C ASN A 20 -15.09 -4.52 -6.15
N GLU A 21 -14.49 -5.68 -5.89
CA GLU A 21 -14.71 -6.42 -4.64
C GLU A 21 -14.34 -5.57 -3.42
N ILE A 22 -13.25 -4.81 -3.50
CA ILE A 22 -12.86 -3.89 -2.42
C ILE A 22 -13.87 -2.75 -2.26
N ALA A 23 -14.42 -2.22 -3.36
CA ALA A 23 -15.48 -1.21 -3.29
C ALA A 23 -16.73 -1.75 -2.58
N ASP A 24 -17.11 -2.99 -2.90
CA ASP A 24 -18.25 -3.68 -2.28
C ASP A 24 -17.99 -3.97 -0.79
N ILE A 25 -16.80 -4.49 -0.44
CA ILE A 25 -16.39 -4.78 0.95
C ILE A 25 -16.36 -3.52 1.82
N THR A 26 -15.87 -2.40 1.26
CA THR A 26 -15.60 -1.18 2.04
C THR A 26 -16.69 -0.11 1.91
N GLY A 27 -17.69 -0.32 1.05
CA GLY A 27 -18.81 0.60 0.85
C GLY A 27 -18.42 1.96 0.26
N VAL A 28 -17.27 2.07 -0.41
CA VAL A 28 -16.83 3.32 -1.06
C VAL A 28 -16.73 3.18 -2.57
N SER A 29 -16.73 4.31 -3.28
CA SER A 29 -16.60 4.32 -4.74
C SER A 29 -15.31 3.66 -5.24
N LEU A 30 -15.35 3.10 -6.45
CA LEU A 30 -14.17 2.56 -7.14
C LEU A 30 -13.02 3.59 -7.25
N GLY A 31 -13.36 4.86 -7.48
CA GLY A 31 -12.38 5.95 -7.51
C GLY A 31 -11.71 6.16 -6.15
N THR A 32 -12.48 6.06 -5.06
CA THR A 32 -11.97 6.13 -3.70
C THR A 32 -11.01 4.98 -3.42
N VAL A 33 -11.37 3.74 -3.79
CA VAL A 33 -10.51 2.55 -3.66
C VAL A 33 -9.17 2.77 -4.37
N LYS A 34 -9.18 3.12 -5.65
CA LYS A 34 -7.97 3.40 -6.44
C LYS A 34 -7.09 4.46 -5.77
N SER A 35 -7.72 5.55 -5.29
CA SER A 35 -7.01 6.64 -4.64
C SER A 35 -6.37 6.23 -3.31
N ARG A 36 -7.06 5.37 -2.53
CA ARG A 36 -6.56 4.83 -1.26
C ARG A 36 -5.37 3.91 -1.47
N ILE A 37 -5.45 3.00 -2.45
CA ILE A 37 -4.35 2.09 -2.81
C ILE A 37 -3.14 2.89 -3.27
N ASN A 38 -3.32 3.84 -4.20
CA ASN A 38 -2.22 4.65 -4.70
C ASN A 38 -1.51 5.43 -3.57
N ARG A 39 -2.28 6.14 -2.75
CA ARG A 39 -1.74 6.90 -1.61
C ARG A 39 -1.11 6.02 -0.53
N GLY A 40 -1.63 4.80 -0.34
CA GLY A 40 -1.06 3.81 0.57
C GLY A 40 0.29 3.30 0.08
N ARG A 41 0.38 2.90 -1.20
CA ARG A 41 1.64 2.46 -1.83
C ARG A 41 2.71 3.54 -1.84
N VAL A 42 2.34 4.80 -2.10
CA VAL A 42 3.28 5.94 -1.98
C VAL A 42 3.89 5.98 -0.58
N ARG A 43 3.07 5.94 0.48
CA ARG A 43 3.59 5.96 1.86
C ARG A 43 4.44 4.76 2.23
N VAL A 44 4.13 3.56 1.71
CA VAL A 44 4.97 2.38 1.91
C VAL A 44 6.33 2.58 1.25
N ARG A 45 6.34 3.09 0.01
CA ARG A 45 7.57 3.39 -0.72
C ARG A 45 8.41 4.45 -0.01
N ASP A 46 7.78 5.54 0.43
CA ASP A 46 8.44 6.61 1.16
C ASP A 46 9.05 6.08 2.45
N PHE A 47 8.31 5.27 3.21
CA PHE A 47 8.83 4.61 4.41
C PHE A 47 10.05 3.74 4.12
N LEU A 48 10.02 2.93 3.05
CA LEU A 48 11.16 2.09 2.68
C LEU A 48 12.38 2.93 2.22
N ASN A 49 12.14 4.03 1.52
CA ASN A 49 13.20 4.95 1.09
C ASN A 49 13.83 5.68 2.29
N ASP A 50 13.02 6.15 3.24
CA ASP A 50 13.48 6.83 4.45
C ASP A 50 14.28 5.88 5.37
N HIS A 51 13.99 4.57 5.30
CA HIS A 51 14.65 3.53 6.10
C HIS A 51 15.62 2.69 5.26
N SER A 52 16.11 3.24 4.14
CA SER A 52 17.10 2.59 3.25
C SER A 52 18.51 2.48 3.85
N VAL A 53 18.62 2.17 5.14
CA VAL A 53 19.85 1.71 5.82
C VAL A 53 20.02 0.19 5.84
N LEU A 54 19.13 -0.58 5.21
CA LEU A 54 19.21 -2.05 5.20
C LEU A 54 19.69 -2.67 3.87
N ALA A 55 20.09 -1.86 2.89
CA ALA A 55 20.47 -2.34 1.56
C ALA A 55 21.75 -1.70 0.96
N VAL A 56 22.66 -1.18 1.79
CA VAL A 56 24.03 -0.86 1.34
C VAL A 56 24.99 -1.84 2.01
N GLY A 57 25.69 -2.59 1.16
CA GLY A 57 26.40 -3.82 1.50
C GLY A 57 27.29 -3.75 2.73
N GLN A 58 27.07 -4.72 3.62
CA GLN A 58 28.18 -5.42 4.25
C GLN A 58 28.95 -6.15 3.14
N SER A 59 29.83 -5.42 2.46
CA SER A 59 30.97 -5.99 1.75
C SER A 59 32.20 -5.34 2.32
N THR A 60 32.73 -6.05 3.31
CA THR A 60 34.06 -5.91 3.86
C THR A 60 35.07 -5.90 2.72
N HIS A 61 35.77 -4.79 2.54
CA HIS A 61 37.14 -4.80 2.05
C HIS A 61 37.96 -3.77 2.82
#